data_AF-A0A936W3G8-F1
#
_entry.id   AF-A0A936W3G8-F1
#
_cell.length_a   1.000
_cell.length_b   1.000
_cell.length_c   1.000
_cell.angle_alpha   90.00
_cell.angle_beta   90.00
_cell.angle_gamma   90.00
#
_symmetry.space_group_name_H-M   'P 1'
#
loop_
_entity.id
_entity.type
_entity.pdbx_description
1 polymer ?
#
loop_
_entity_poly.entity_id
_entity_poly.type
_entity_poly.pdbx_seq_one_letter_code
_entity_poly.pdbx_strand_id
1 'polypeptide(L)'
;MIVAIPVPAQTIVVDDSVAPAIVCPPNVTIQCTDNTLPINTGTATATDNCDGSPTIAFMDMTVGGSCPQERTINRTWSATDDCGNTGTCLQVITVDDSAPPSIVCPINVTIECTASTLPANTGNPTSTDNCDASPTVNFTDVTAAGTCPQERTITRTWSSTDDCGNTSTCVQIIQSMIVCHQ
;
A
#
# COMPACT_ATOMS: atom_id res chain seq x y z
N MET A 1 56.84 56.93 -27.14
CA MET A 1 55.69 57.17 -26.24
C MET A 1 54.48 56.55 -26.93
N ILE A 2 54.07 55.34 -26.51
CA ILE A 2 52.94 54.63 -27.11
C ILE A 2 51.70 55.09 -26.34
N VAL A 3 50.76 55.74 -27.05
CA VAL A 3 49.47 56.16 -26.48
C VAL A 3 48.54 54.96 -26.54
N ALA A 4 48.13 54.44 -25.38
CA ALA A 4 47.08 53.43 -25.31
C ALA A 4 45.74 54.07 -25.69
N ILE A 5 45.10 53.55 -26.74
CA ILE A 5 43.75 53.96 -27.15
C ILE A 5 42.76 53.21 -26.23
N PRO A 6 41.87 53.90 -25.49
CA PRO A 6 40.87 53.23 -24.67
C PRO A 6 39.89 52.49 -25.58
N VAL A 7 39.81 51.18 -25.43
CA VAL A 7 38.80 50.36 -26.11
C VAL A 7 37.47 50.57 -25.37
N PRO A 8 36.37 50.92 -26.05
CA PRO A 8 35.08 51.05 -25.39
C PRO A 8 34.66 49.67 -24.84
N ALA A 9 34.45 49.61 -23.53
CA ALA A 9 33.86 48.44 -22.88
C ALA A 9 32.34 48.53 -23.00
N GLN A 10 31.71 47.47 -23.50
CA GLN A 10 30.26 47.31 -23.48
C GLN A 10 29.90 46.39 -22.31
N THR A 11 29.13 46.90 -21.36
CA THR A 11 28.51 46.07 -20.32
C THR A 11 27.19 45.53 -20.85
N ILE A 12 27.04 44.21 -20.90
CA ILE A 12 25.77 43.54 -21.16
C ILE A 12 25.27 43.03 -19.81
N VAL A 13 24.04 43.39 -19.43
CA VAL A 13 23.37 42.87 -18.24
C VAL A 13 22.37 41.82 -18.72
N VAL A 14 22.48 40.62 -18.17
CA VAL A 14 21.47 39.57 -18.31
C VAL A 14 20.63 39.63 -17.05
N ASP A 15 19.32 39.77 -17.23
CA ASP A 15 18.33 39.79 -16.15
C ASP A 15 17.31 38.70 -16.47
N ASP A 16 17.08 37.81 -15.52
CA ASP A 16 16.16 36.70 -15.68
C ASP A 16 15.07 36.73 -14.62
N SER A 17 13.83 36.74 -15.11
CA SER A 17 12.61 36.85 -14.32
C SER A 17 11.57 35.80 -14.71
N VAL A 18 11.94 34.87 -15.60
CA VAL A 18 11.06 33.80 -16.05
C VAL A 18 11.25 32.61 -15.12
N ALA A 19 10.14 32.06 -14.61
CA ALA A 19 10.21 30.87 -13.78
C ALA A 19 10.45 29.61 -14.62
N PRO A 20 11.15 28.60 -14.07
CA PRO A 20 11.32 27.31 -14.73
C PRO A 20 9.99 26.66 -15.12
N ALA A 21 9.94 26.13 -16.35
CA ALA A 21 8.84 25.28 -16.80
C ALA A 21 9.02 23.87 -16.22
N ILE A 22 8.19 23.51 -15.25
CA ILE A 22 8.22 22.20 -14.58
C ILE A 22 7.12 21.26 -15.10
N VAL A 23 7.47 19.99 -15.31
CA VAL A 23 6.55 18.92 -15.69
C VAL A 23 6.55 17.86 -14.59
N CYS A 24 5.37 17.60 -14.04
CA CYS A 24 5.18 16.59 -13.01
C CYS A 24 5.21 15.17 -13.57
N PRO A 25 5.69 14.20 -12.78
CA PRO A 25 5.41 12.79 -13.05
C PRO A 25 3.89 12.54 -13.02
N PRO A 26 3.40 11.49 -13.69
CA PRO A 26 1.99 11.14 -13.64
C PRO A 26 1.55 10.77 -12.22
N ASN A 27 0.25 10.92 -11.95
CA ASN A 27 -0.36 10.37 -10.74
C ASN A 27 -0.21 8.85 -10.72
N VAL A 28 -0.11 8.27 -9.54
CA VAL A 28 0.13 6.83 -9.38
C VAL A 28 -0.64 6.27 -8.19
N THR A 29 -1.12 5.05 -8.31
CA THR A 29 -1.65 4.25 -7.20
C THR A 29 -0.64 3.19 -6.83
N ILE A 30 -0.32 3.07 -5.55
CA ILE A 30 0.62 2.12 -4.97
C ILE A 30 -0.02 1.39 -3.79
N GLN A 31 0.53 0.24 -3.40
CA GLN A 31 0.08 -0.47 -2.21
C GLN A 31 0.65 0.18 -0.93
N CYS A 32 0.03 -0.08 0.21
CA CYS A 32 0.46 0.42 1.53
C CYS A 32 1.95 0.15 1.89
N THR A 33 2.53 -0.93 1.37
CA THR A 33 3.92 -1.34 1.60
C THR A 33 4.90 -0.74 0.61
N ASP A 34 4.40 -0.16 -0.47
CA ASP A 34 5.23 0.38 -1.52
C ASP A 34 5.91 1.67 -1.07
N ASN A 35 7.13 1.87 -1.59
CA ASN A 35 7.89 3.07 -1.30
C ASN A 35 7.23 4.30 -1.94
N THR A 36 7.05 5.37 -1.18
CA THR A 36 6.49 6.64 -1.66
C THR A 36 7.53 7.57 -2.29
N LEU A 37 8.81 7.23 -2.25
CA LEU A 37 9.90 8.05 -2.79
C LEU A 37 9.84 8.15 -4.33
N PRO A 38 10.43 9.20 -4.92
CA PRO A 38 10.46 9.41 -6.38
C PRO A 38 11.00 8.24 -7.20
N ILE A 39 11.87 7.41 -6.62
CA ILE A 39 12.39 6.20 -7.30
C ILE A 39 11.27 5.23 -7.71
N ASN A 40 10.16 5.22 -6.97
CA ASN A 40 9.00 4.37 -7.23
C ASN A 40 7.79 5.15 -7.77
N THR A 41 7.69 6.44 -7.41
CA THR A 41 6.53 7.29 -7.76
C THR A 41 6.80 8.23 -8.93
N GLY A 42 8.03 8.26 -9.47
CA GLY A 42 8.44 9.16 -10.53
C GLY A 42 9.05 10.46 -10.03
N THR A 43 9.77 11.15 -10.91
CA THR A 43 10.50 12.39 -10.63
C THR A 43 10.04 13.48 -11.61
N ALA A 44 9.91 14.71 -11.14
CA ALA A 44 9.64 15.86 -12.02
C ALA A 44 10.84 16.22 -12.91
N THR A 45 10.57 16.92 -13.99
CA THR A 45 11.60 17.51 -14.87
C THR A 45 11.36 19.00 -15.01
N ALA A 46 12.41 19.79 -15.23
CA ALA A 46 12.32 21.22 -15.39
C ALA A 46 13.30 21.72 -16.46
N THR A 47 12.90 22.77 -17.16
CA THR A 47 13.74 23.51 -18.11
C THR A 47 13.54 24.99 -17.92
N ASP A 48 14.57 25.78 -18.17
CA ASP A 48 14.50 27.23 -18.13
C ASP A 48 15.22 27.86 -19.34
N ASN A 49 14.89 29.11 -19.68
CA ASN A 49 15.49 29.82 -20.82
C ASN A 49 16.91 30.33 -20.56
N CYS A 50 17.28 30.54 -19.29
CA CYS A 50 18.57 31.08 -18.86
C CYS A 50 19.31 30.12 -17.90
N ASP A 51 18.63 29.15 -17.29
CA ASP A 51 19.23 28.07 -16.51
C ASP A 51 19.09 26.70 -17.21
N GLY A 52 20.23 26.06 -17.48
CA GLY A 52 20.29 24.75 -18.12
C GLY A 52 19.93 23.57 -17.19
N SER A 53 19.89 23.78 -15.88
CA SER A 53 19.58 22.74 -14.90
C SER A 53 18.92 23.31 -13.63
N PRO A 54 17.64 23.76 -13.71
CA PRO A 54 16.90 24.22 -12.55
C PRO A 54 16.90 23.19 -11.41
N THR A 55 17.05 23.67 -10.18
CA THR A 55 17.08 22.82 -8.99
C THR A 55 15.67 22.33 -8.65
N ILE A 56 15.47 21.01 -8.59
CA ILE A 56 14.17 20.39 -8.28
C ILE A 56 14.12 19.93 -6.82
N ALA A 57 13.02 20.24 -6.14
CA ALA A 57 12.66 19.76 -4.81
C ALA A 57 11.18 19.34 -4.76
N PHE A 58 10.77 18.68 -3.68
CA PHE A 58 9.37 18.35 -3.44
C PHE A 58 8.98 18.45 -1.96
N MET A 59 7.69 18.64 -1.72
CA MET A 59 7.07 18.59 -0.40
C MET A 59 5.77 17.80 -0.46
N ASP A 60 5.58 16.93 0.55
CA ASP A 60 4.43 16.04 0.63
C ASP A 60 3.42 16.53 1.66
N MET A 61 2.14 16.50 1.28
CA MET A 61 1.01 16.65 2.19
C MET A 61 0.13 15.39 2.12
N THR A 62 -0.06 14.74 3.25
CA THR A 62 -0.80 13.47 3.34
C THR A 62 -2.20 13.70 3.89
N VAL A 63 -3.19 13.06 3.28
CA VAL A 63 -4.59 13.03 3.70
C VAL A 63 -5.01 11.56 3.87
N GLY A 64 -5.63 11.22 5.01
CA GLY A 64 -6.14 9.88 5.25
C GLY A 64 -7.23 9.48 4.24
N GLY A 65 -7.29 8.19 3.90
CA GLY A 65 -8.29 7.61 3.00
C GLY A 65 -9.56 7.17 3.73
N SER A 66 -10.33 6.31 3.06
CA SER A 66 -11.57 5.72 3.60
C SER A 66 -11.29 4.66 4.66
N CYS A 67 -10.15 3.99 4.58
CA CYS A 67 -9.71 3.02 5.58
C CYS A 67 -8.34 3.40 6.18
N PRO A 68 -7.95 2.80 7.33
CA PRO A 68 -6.72 3.18 8.04
C PRO A 68 -5.43 3.01 7.23
N GLN A 69 -5.41 2.06 6.29
CA GLN A 69 -4.25 1.72 5.45
C GLN A 69 -4.21 2.55 4.15
N GLU A 70 -5.32 3.20 3.78
CA GLU A 70 -5.42 4.08 2.62
C GLU A 70 -5.02 5.52 2.94
N ARG A 71 -4.38 6.18 1.98
CA ARG A 71 -4.10 7.63 2.05
C ARG A 71 -3.81 8.22 0.69
N THR A 72 -4.01 9.52 0.56
CA THR A 72 -3.55 10.29 -0.60
C THR A 72 -2.38 11.19 -0.19
N ILE A 73 -1.31 11.15 -0.97
CA ILE A 73 -0.15 12.04 -0.83
C ILE A 73 -0.18 13.03 -2.00
N ASN A 74 -0.40 14.29 -1.65
CA ASN A 74 -0.31 15.43 -2.56
C ASN A 74 1.14 15.93 -2.54
N ARG A 75 1.93 15.51 -3.54
CA ARG A 75 3.33 15.90 -3.69
C ARG A 75 3.43 17.14 -4.57
N THR A 76 3.83 18.26 -3.96
CA THR A 76 4.12 19.49 -4.70
C THR A 76 5.59 19.50 -5.08
N TRP A 77 5.87 19.46 -6.38
CA TRP A 77 7.20 19.64 -6.93
C TRP A 77 7.47 21.13 -7.16
N SER A 78 8.69 21.57 -6.88
CA SER A 78 9.17 22.94 -7.14
C SER A 78 10.49 22.91 -7.91
N ALA A 79 10.62 23.77 -8.91
CA ALA A 79 11.87 24.02 -9.61
C ALA A 79 12.29 25.48 -9.37
N THR A 80 13.56 25.69 -9.04
CA THR A 80 14.16 27.02 -8.80
C THR A 80 15.37 27.20 -9.72
N ASP A 81 15.40 28.30 -10.47
CA ASP A 81 16.58 28.66 -11.30
C ASP A 81 17.67 29.37 -10.47
N ASP A 82 18.81 29.64 -11.11
CA ASP A 82 19.96 30.37 -10.55
C ASP A 82 19.63 31.81 -10.10
N CYS A 83 18.57 32.42 -10.64
CA CYS A 83 18.10 33.77 -10.28
C CYS A 83 17.05 33.75 -9.16
N GLY A 84 16.59 32.58 -8.74
CA GLY A 84 15.62 32.36 -7.68
C GLY A 84 14.16 32.40 -8.12
N ASN A 85 13.85 32.42 -9.42
CA ASN A 85 12.46 32.28 -9.88
C ASN A 85 12.00 30.84 -9.68
N THR A 86 10.70 30.65 -9.40
CA THR A 86 10.16 29.34 -9.00
C THR A 86 8.92 28.94 -9.78
N GLY A 87 8.91 27.69 -10.26
CA GLY A 87 7.76 27.02 -10.86
C GLY A 87 7.32 25.83 -10.01
N THR A 88 6.03 25.50 -10.01
CA THR A 88 5.50 24.35 -9.24
C THR A 88 4.53 23.50 -10.06
N CYS A 89 4.40 22.23 -9.69
CA CYS A 89 3.35 21.36 -10.17
C CYS A 89 2.95 20.34 -9.09
N LEU A 90 1.77 19.75 -9.24
CA LEU A 90 1.21 18.79 -8.27
C LEU A 90 1.17 17.38 -8.87
N GLN A 91 1.67 16.41 -8.11
CA GLN A 91 1.47 14.98 -8.32
C GLN A 91 0.58 14.43 -7.20
N VAL A 92 -0.37 13.58 -7.56
CA VAL A 92 -1.21 12.84 -6.61
C VAL A 92 -0.76 11.38 -6.58
N ILE A 93 -0.39 10.90 -5.39
CA ILE A 93 -0.04 9.50 -5.12
C ILE A 93 -1.13 8.92 -4.23
N THR A 94 -1.83 7.89 -4.71
CA THR A 94 -2.84 7.18 -3.93
C THR A 94 -2.23 5.91 -3.35
N VAL A 95 -2.31 5.75 -2.04
CA VAL A 95 -1.98 4.51 -1.33
C VAL A 95 -3.29 3.77 -1.11
N ASP A 96 -3.39 2.58 -1.68
CA ASP A 96 -4.59 1.74 -1.74
C ASP A 96 -4.36 0.42 -1.00
N ASP A 97 -5.43 -0.10 -0.40
CA ASP A 97 -5.47 -1.44 0.20
C ASP A 97 -6.75 -2.19 -0.21
N SER A 98 -6.66 -2.84 -1.38
CA SER A 98 -7.73 -3.64 -1.96
C SER A 98 -7.42 -5.14 -2.00
N ALA A 99 -6.28 -5.54 -1.42
CA ALA A 99 -5.86 -6.93 -1.39
C ALA A 99 -6.51 -7.63 -0.17
N PRO A 100 -7.21 -8.76 -0.35
CA PRO A 100 -7.74 -9.50 0.78
C PRO A 100 -6.62 -10.26 1.52
N PRO A 101 -6.81 -10.54 2.82
CA PRO A 101 -5.87 -11.35 3.58
C PRO A 101 -5.65 -12.74 2.96
N SER A 102 -4.44 -13.27 3.09
CA SER A 102 -4.14 -14.68 2.81
C SER A 102 -4.40 -15.53 4.06
N ILE A 103 -5.47 -16.34 4.02
CA ILE A 103 -5.83 -17.28 5.10
C ILE A 103 -5.49 -18.73 4.71
N VAL A 104 -4.83 -19.46 5.62
CA VAL A 104 -4.57 -20.90 5.51
C VAL A 104 -5.32 -21.62 6.63
N CYS A 105 -6.17 -22.56 6.24
CA CYS A 105 -6.97 -23.32 7.19
C CYS A 105 -6.13 -24.32 7.99
N PRO A 106 -6.53 -24.60 9.24
CA PRO A 106 -6.02 -25.78 9.91
C PRO A 106 -6.45 -27.04 9.15
N ILE A 107 -5.64 -28.09 9.24
CA ILE A 107 -5.94 -29.36 8.59
C ILE A 107 -7.28 -29.92 9.05
N ASN A 108 -7.91 -30.74 8.20
CA ASN A 108 -9.07 -31.50 8.62
C ASN A 108 -8.71 -32.44 9.76
N VAL A 109 -9.62 -32.61 10.71
CA VAL A 109 -9.39 -33.42 11.91
C VAL A 109 -10.54 -34.38 12.17
N THR A 110 -10.20 -35.53 12.73
CA THR A 110 -11.17 -36.43 13.35
C THR A 110 -11.07 -36.29 14.86
N ILE A 111 -12.20 -36.19 15.54
CA ILE A 111 -12.30 -36.09 16.99
C ILE A 111 -13.32 -37.09 17.52
N GLU A 112 -13.25 -37.37 18.82
CA GLU A 112 -14.26 -38.17 19.50
C GLU A 112 -15.59 -37.45 19.64
N CYS A 113 -16.68 -38.22 19.77
CA CYS A 113 -18.04 -37.68 19.83
C CYS A 113 -18.28 -36.69 21.00
N THR A 114 -17.52 -36.86 22.08
CA THR A 114 -17.54 -36.00 23.27
C THR A 114 -16.42 -34.95 23.29
N ALA A 115 -15.49 -34.99 22.33
CA ALA A 115 -14.40 -34.03 22.26
C ALA A 115 -14.90 -32.63 21.85
N SER A 116 -14.19 -31.61 22.33
CA SER A 116 -14.50 -30.22 22.01
C SER A 116 -14.31 -29.94 20.52
N THR A 117 -15.22 -29.17 19.93
CA THR A 117 -15.11 -28.69 18.55
C THR A 117 -14.44 -27.32 18.47
N LEU A 118 -14.06 -26.72 19.61
CA LEU A 118 -13.44 -25.41 19.64
C LEU A 118 -12.05 -25.42 18.98
N PRO A 119 -11.61 -24.29 18.40
CA PRO A 119 -10.29 -24.18 17.76
C PRO A 119 -9.11 -24.60 18.64
N ALA A 120 -9.22 -24.46 19.97
CA ALA A 120 -8.20 -24.95 20.90
C ALA A 120 -7.94 -26.47 20.77
N ASN A 121 -8.92 -27.24 20.31
CA ASN A 121 -8.81 -28.67 20.05
C ASN A 121 -8.72 -29.01 18.55
N THR A 122 -9.35 -28.22 17.69
CA THR A 122 -9.43 -28.51 16.24
C THR A 122 -8.43 -27.72 15.40
N GLY A 123 -7.65 -26.83 16.00
CA GLY A 123 -6.67 -25.98 15.32
C GLY A 123 -7.21 -24.59 15.01
N ASN A 124 -6.27 -23.65 14.80
CA ASN A 124 -6.54 -22.28 14.35
C ASN A 124 -5.94 -22.08 12.95
N PRO A 125 -6.56 -21.26 12.09
CA PRO A 125 -5.95 -20.86 10.84
C PRO A 125 -4.78 -19.91 11.09
N THR A 126 -3.95 -19.74 10.07
CA THR A 126 -3.02 -18.60 9.99
C THR A 126 -3.57 -17.60 9.00
N SER A 127 -3.53 -16.31 9.33
CA SER A 127 -3.90 -15.23 8.42
C SER A 127 -2.82 -14.16 8.39
N THR A 128 -2.55 -13.63 7.20
CA THR A 128 -1.59 -12.56 6.96
C THR A 128 -2.11 -11.65 5.87
N ASP A 129 -1.79 -10.37 5.95
CA ASP A 129 -2.11 -9.41 4.91
C ASP A 129 -0.90 -8.47 4.64
N ASN A 130 -0.82 -7.86 3.46
CA ASN A 130 0.28 -6.95 3.13
C ASN A 130 0.16 -5.60 3.84
N CYS A 131 -1.05 -5.14 4.12
CA CYS A 131 -1.37 -3.85 4.73
C CYS A 131 -1.83 -3.95 6.17
N ASP A 132 -2.35 -5.11 6.56
CA ASP A 132 -2.75 -5.42 7.92
C ASP A 132 -1.86 -6.53 8.54
N ALA A 133 -1.15 -6.17 9.60
CA ALA A 133 -0.29 -7.11 10.33
C ALA A 133 -1.07 -8.14 11.16
N SER A 134 -2.36 -7.92 11.43
CA SER A 134 -3.19 -8.80 12.25
C SER A 134 -4.65 -8.83 11.80
N PRO A 135 -4.93 -9.43 10.62
CA PRO A 135 -6.30 -9.58 10.14
C PRO A 135 -7.22 -10.26 11.15
N THR A 136 -8.45 -9.77 11.25
CA THR A 136 -9.48 -10.33 12.13
C THR A 136 -9.96 -11.66 11.57
N VAL A 137 -9.90 -12.72 12.39
CA VAL A 137 -10.35 -14.07 12.00
C VAL A 137 -11.58 -14.49 12.79
N ASN A 138 -12.61 -14.96 12.08
CA ASN A 138 -13.84 -15.53 12.62
C ASN A 138 -14.13 -16.91 11.98
N PHE A 139 -15.11 -17.64 12.51
CA PHE A 139 -15.60 -18.86 11.89
C PHE A 139 -17.11 -19.09 12.06
N THR A 140 -17.68 -19.88 11.15
CA THR A 140 -19.04 -20.40 11.25
C THR A 140 -19.04 -21.90 10.99
N ASP A 141 -19.94 -22.63 11.68
CA ASP A 141 -20.03 -24.08 11.60
C ASP A 141 -21.37 -24.51 10.99
N VAL A 142 -21.29 -25.43 10.03
CA VAL A 142 -22.46 -26.17 9.51
C VAL A 142 -22.29 -27.63 9.85
N THR A 143 -23.26 -28.19 10.56
CA THR A 143 -23.21 -29.59 11.03
C THR A 143 -24.16 -30.47 10.22
N ALA A 144 -23.65 -31.59 9.72
CA ALA A 144 -24.43 -32.66 9.11
C ALA A 144 -24.33 -33.93 9.97
N ALA A 145 -25.45 -34.59 10.22
CA ALA A 145 -25.48 -35.86 10.92
C ALA A 145 -24.80 -36.96 10.08
N GLY A 146 -24.08 -37.85 10.74
CA GLY A 146 -23.49 -39.04 10.14
C GLY A 146 -24.46 -40.21 10.07
N THR A 147 -23.92 -41.40 9.79
CA THR A 147 -24.69 -42.63 9.66
C THR A 147 -25.06 -43.26 11.00
N CYS A 148 -24.21 -43.10 12.02
CA CYS A 148 -24.47 -43.60 13.36
C CYS A 148 -25.01 -42.48 14.28
N PRO A 149 -25.77 -42.83 15.34
CA PRO A 149 -26.09 -41.89 16.40
C PRO A 149 -24.80 -41.27 16.95
N GLN A 150 -24.74 -39.93 17.02
CA GLN A 150 -23.59 -39.13 17.49
C GLN A 150 -22.43 -38.93 16.51
N GLU A 151 -22.44 -39.58 15.33
CA GLU A 151 -21.55 -39.17 14.24
C GLU A 151 -22.02 -37.84 13.66
N ARG A 152 -21.07 -36.95 13.39
CA ARG A 152 -21.36 -35.70 12.67
C ARG A 152 -20.15 -35.22 11.90
N THR A 153 -20.41 -34.59 10.75
CA THR A 153 -19.42 -33.81 10.03
C THR A 153 -19.72 -32.34 10.26
N ILE A 154 -18.74 -31.61 10.76
CA ILE A 154 -18.79 -30.15 10.88
C ILE A 154 -17.95 -29.57 9.75
N THR A 155 -18.59 -28.79 8.90
CA THR A 155 -17.93 -27.95 7.90
C THR A 155 -17.75 -26.57 8.53
N ARG A 156 -16.51 -26.26 8.95
CA ARG A 156 -16.15 -24.97 9.51
C ARG A 156 -15.64 -24.06 8.40
N THR A 157 -16.29 -22.92 8.20
CA THR A 157 -15.83 -21.87 7.29
C THR A 157 -15.13 -20.80 8.12
N TRP A 158 -13.83 -20.68 7.95
CA TRP A 158 -13.02 -19.60 8.51
C TRP A 158 -13.08 -18.39 7.59
N SER A 159 -13.18 -17.19 8.16
CA SER A 159 -13.17 -15.91 7.44
C SER A 159 -12.11 -15.01 8.04
N SER A 160 -11.24 -14.45 7.19
CA SER A 160 -10.33 -13.36 7.55
C SER A 160 -10.82 -12.05 6.97
N THR A 161 -10.68 -10.96 7.73
CA THR A 161 -11.02 -9.59 7.34
C THR A 161 -9.91 -8.66 7.76
N ASP A 162 -9.35 -7.88 6.84
CA ASP A 162 -8.40 -6.81 7.20
C ASP A 162 -9.12 -5.55 7.72
N ASP A 163 -8.34 -4.56 8.14
CA ASP A 163 -8.80 -3.25 8.60
C ASP A 163 -9.53 -2.40 7.52
N CYS A 164 -9.31 -2.67 6.23
CA CYS A 164 -10.01 -2.04 5.12
C CYS A 164 -11.30 -2.78 4.72
N GLY A 165 -11.57 -3.93 5.35
CA GLY A 165 -12.75 -4.74 5.15
C GLY A 165 -12.65 -5.73 3.99
N ASN A 166 -11.47 -5.92 3.39
CA ASN A 166 -11.29 -6.97 2.39
C ASN A 166 -11.31 -8.34 3.08
N THR A 167 -11.88 -9.34 2.42
CA THR A 167 -12.15 -10.64 3.05
C THR A 167 -11.68 -11.83 2.24
N SER A 168 -11.26 -12.87 2.95
CA SER A 168 -10.97 -14.20 2.39
C SER A 168 -11.52 -15.29 3.28
N THR A 169 -11.71 -16.48 2.72
CA THR A 169 -12.25 -17.63 3.46
C THR A 169 -11.51 -18.91 3.13
N CYS A 170 -11.55 -19.86 4.06
CA CYS A 170 -11.12 -21.23 3.83
C CYS A 170 -12.00 -22.19 4.64
N VAL A 171 -11.98 -23.48 4.27
CA VAL A 171 -12.83 -24.50 4.90
C VAL A 171 -11.99 -25.56 5.59
N GLN A 172 -12.41 -25.92 6.81
CA GLN A 172 -11.92 -27.06 7.58
C GLN A 172 -13.06 -28.04 7.80
N ILE A 173 -12.79 -29.34 7.61
CA ILE A 173 -13.71 -30.43 7.94
C ILE A 173 -13.30 -31.06 9.26
N ILE A 174 -14.26 -31.15 10.18
CA ILE A 174 -14.11 -31.82 11.47
C ILE A 174 -15.07 -33.01 11.49
N GLN A 175 -14.53 -34.22 11.54
CA GLN A 175 -15.31 -35.45 11.64
C GLN A 175 -15.37 -35.91 13.08
N SER A 176 -16.57 -36.06 13.62
CA SER A 176 -16.82 -36.62 14.94
C SER A 176 -17.16 -38.09 14.78
N MET A 177 -16.30 -38.98 15.28
CA MET A 177 -16.50 -40.43 15.27
C MET A 177 -16.61 -40.96 16.70
N ILE A 178 -17.13 -42.17 16.85
CA ILE A 178 -17.07 -42.94 18.10
C ILE A 178 -15.80 -43.79 18.04
N VAL A 179 -14.85 -43.70 19.00
CA VAL A 179 -13.96 -44.85 19.21
C VAL A 179 -14.86 -46.00 19.62
N CYS A 180 -15.00 -46.99 18.73
CA CYS A 180 -15.48 -48.30 19.14
C CYS A 180 -14.41 -48.89 20.07
N HIS A 181 -14.50 -48.63 21.37
CA HIS A 181 -14.17 -49.67 22.35
C HIS A 181 -15.43 -50.50 22.52
N GLN A 182 -15.59 -51.48 21.63
CA GLN A 182 -16.30 -52.71 21.99
C GLN A 182 -15.34 -53.57 22.81
#